data_AF-A0A7S4I9Q0-F1
#
_entry.id   AF-A0A7S4I9Q0-F1
#
_cell.length_a   1.000
_cell.length_b   1.000
_cell.length_c   1.000
_cell.angle_alpha   90.00
_cell.angle_beta   90.00
_cell.angle_gamma   90.00
#
_symmetry.space_group_name_H-M   'P 1'
#
loop_
_entity.id
_entity.type
_entity.pdbx_description
1 polymer ?
#
loop_
_entity_poly.entity_id
_entity_poly.type
_entity_poly.pdbx_seq_one_letter_code
_entity_poly.pdbx_strand_id
1 'polypeptide(L)'
;QQLIKGLYALFLRDWLSSFDPSQLLLLRLEDYDAAPAAHLRAVLTFLSLTQPTGALWRRMLSRPRANVHRAGASGSTALLPETRSLLASFYAPFNEELAALLGDDRFLWKDCTGNVTATPGVT
;
A
#
# COMPACT_ATOMS: atom_id res chain seq x y z
N GLN A 1 -19.10 -5.05 -8.87
CA GLN A 1 -17.95 -4.22 -9.30
C GLN A 1 -16.98 -4.01 -8.13
N GLN A 2 -16.02 -4.92 -7.88
CA GLN A 2 -15.04 -4.76 -6.79
C GLN A 2 -13.58 -4.59 -7.27
N LEU A 3 -13.21 -5.16 -8.42
CA LEU A 3 -11.82 -5.16 -8.93
C LEU A 3 -11.32 -3.79 -9.40
N ILE A 4 -12.21 -2.94 -9.90
CA ILE A 4 -11.87 -1.62 -10.47
C ILE A 4 -11.17 -0.74 -9.42
N LYS A 5 -11.49 -0.89 -8.13
CA LYS A 5 -10.93 -0.08 -7.04
C LYS A 5 -9.40 -0.20 -6.90
N GLY A 6 -8.81 -1.31 -7.35
CA GLY A 6 -7.37 -1.53 -7.30
C GLY A 6 -6.60 -0.97 -8.50
N LEU A 7 -7.29 -0.45 -9.52
CA LEU A 7 -6.68 0.08 -10.74
C LEU A 7 -6.27 1.54 -10.52
N TYR A 8 -5.31 1.78 -9.64
CA TYR A 8 -4.97 3.13 -9.17
C TYR A 8 -4.50 4.07 -10.30
N ALA A 9 -3.76 3.56 -11.29
CA ALA A 9 -3.26 4.37 -12.41
C ALA A 9 -4.39 5.09 -13.17
N LEU A 10 -5.52 4.42 -13.38
CA LEU A 10 -6.67 4.99 -14.10
C LEU A 10 -7.23 6.22 -13.39
N PHE A 11 -7.44 6.11 -12.08
CA PHE A 11 -7.97 7.23 -11.29
C PHE A 11 -6.92 8.32 -11.10
N LEU A 12 -5.67 7.94 -10.83
CA LEU A 12 -4.61 8.90 -10.55
C LEU A 12 -4.33 9.81 -11.76
N ARG A 13 -4.44 9.28 -12.98
CA ARG A 13 -4.31 10.06 -14.22
C ARG A 13 -5.30 11.21 -14.26
N ASP A 14 -6.57 10.95 -13.94
CA ASP A 14 -7.61 11.98 -13.92
C ASP A 14 -7.31 13.04 -12.85
N TRP A 15 -6.82 12.62 -11.69
CA TRP A 15 -6.45 13.55 -10.61
C TRP A 15 -5.25 14.42 -10.99
N LEU A 16 -4.20 13.85 -11.57
CA LEU A 16 -3.02 14.61 -12.02
C LEU A 16 -3.32 15.54 -13.20
N SER A 17 -4.40 15.30 -13.95
CA SER A 17 -4.86 16.24 -14.97
C SER A 17 -5.49 17.51 -14.38
N SER A 18 -5.99 17.43 -13.14
CA SER A 18 -6.75 18.48 -12.47
C SER A 18 -6.01 19.16 -11.31
N PHE A 19 -5.05 18.46 -10.70
CA PHE A 19 -4.27 18.90 -9.54
C PHE A 19 -2.78 18.85 -9.82
N ASP A 20 -2.03 19.80 -9.27
CA ASP A 20 -0.58 19.75 -9.34
C ASP A 20 -0.06 18.53 -8.54
N PRO A 21 0.94 17.77 -9.05
CA PRO A 21 1.48 16.61 -8.34
C PRO A 21 1.93 16.92 -6.90
N SER A 22 2.41 18.14 -6.62
CA SER A 22 2.81 18.56 -5.28
C SER A 22 1.65 18.68 -4.29
N GLN A 23 0.41 18.70 -4.77
CA GLN A 23 -0.81 18.71 -3.95
C GLN A 23 -1.35 17.31 -3.65
N LEU A 24 -0.65 16.26 -4.09
CA LEU A 24 -1.02 14.87 -3.85
C LEU A 24 0.10 14.15 -3.10
N LEU A 25 -0.22 13.61 -1.92
CA LEU A 25 0.68 12.73 -1.17
C LEU A 25 0.23 11.29 -1.31
N LEU A 26 1.02 10.48 -2.02
CA LEU A 26 0.77 9.05 -2.16
C LEU A 26 1.59 8.27 -1.12
N LEU A 27 0.90 7.41 -0.38
CA LEU A 27 1.50 6.60 0.68
C LEU A 27 1.19 5.13 0.46
N ARG A 28 2.23 4.31 0.59
CA ARG A 28 2.11 2.86 0.57
C ARG A 28 1.87 2.36 1.99
N LEU A 29 0.90 1.47 2.17
CA LEU A 29 0.54 0.96 3.49
C LEU A 29 1.69 0.15 4.09
N GLU A 30 2.40 -0.60 3.27
CA GLU A 30 3.55 -1.42 3.64
C GLU A 30 4.71 -0.56 4.17
N ASP A 31 4.99 0.57 3.52
CA ASP A 31 6.01 1.51 4.00
C ASP A 31 5.58 2.20 5.30
N TYR A 32 4.30 2.56 5.41
CA TYR A 32 3.73 3.08 6.65
C TYR A 32 3.83 2.06 7.78
N ASP A 33 3.55 0.78 7.52
CA ASP A 33 3.62 -0.28 8.53
C ASP A 33 5.06 -0.51 9.03
N ALA A 34 6.02 -0.47 8.10
CA ALA A 34 7.45 -0.58 8.41
C ALA A 34 8.01 0.63 9.16
N ALA A 35 7.52 1.84 8.84
CA ALA A 35 8.01 3.09 9.44
C ALA A 35 6.90 4.12 9.71
N PRO A 36 5.99 3.87 10.69
CA PRO A 36 4.83 4.75 10.92
C PRO A 36 5.21 6.19 11.26
N ALA A 37 6.27 6.35 12.06
CA ALA A 37 6.76 7.66 12.48
C ALA A 37 7.29 8.49 11.28
N ALA A 38 8.01 7.87 10.35
CA ALA A 38 8.54 8.58 9.19
C ALA A 38 7.39 9.07 8.29
N HIS A 39 6.42 8.20 8.04
CA HIS A 39 5.29 8.50 7.16
C HIS A 39 4.30 9.51 7.77
N LEU A 40 4.00 9.42 9.08
CA LEU A 40 3.20 10.46 9.75
C LEU A 40 3.87 11.83 9.71
N ARG A 41 5.21 11.87 9.81
CA ARG A 41 5.95 13.13 9.69
C ARG A 41 5.82 13.71 8.30
N ALA A 42 5.93 12.88 7.26
CA ALA A 42 5.72 13.28 5.88
C ALA A 42 4.30 13.85 5.67
N VAL A 43 3.27 13.21 6.23
CA VAL A 43 1.88 13.70 6.21
C VAL A 43 1.76 15.08 6.86
N LEU A 44 2.30 15.24 8.08
CA LEU A 44 2.21 16.52 8.78
C LEU A 44 2.95 17.64 8.05
N THR A 45 4.12 17.34 7.49
CA THR A 45 4.88 18.31 6.68
C THR A 45 4.11 18.69 5.42
N PHE A 46 3.55 17.71 4.71
CA PHE A 46 2.75 17.94 3.51
C PHE A 46 1.52 18.83 3.79
N LEU A 47 0.87 18.63 4.93
CA LEU A 47 -0.25 19.46 5.39
C LEU A 47 0.20 20.81 6.01
N SER A 48 1.50 21.11 6.01
CA SER A 48 2.08 22.30 6.65
C SER A 48 1.72 22.44 8.14
N LEU A 49 1.60 21.31 8.84
CA LEU A 49 1.28 21.26 10.27
C LEU A 49 2.55 21.28 11.12
N THR A 50 2.42 21.85 12.32
CA THR A 50 3.49 21.84 13.31
C THR A 50 3.81 20.42 13.77
N GLN A 51 5.10 20.12 13.89
CA GLN A 51 5.55 18.81 14.36
C GLN A 51 5.22 18.62 15.86
N PRO A 52 4.66 17.47 16.27
CA PRO A 52 4.30 17.22 17.65
C PRO A 52 5.51 17.20 18.58
N THR A 53 5.28 17.56 19.85
CA THR A 53 6.29 17.35 20.90
C THR A 53 6.58 15.86 21.09
N GLY A 54 7.75 15.51 21.63
CA GLY A 54 8.12 14.10 21.84
C GLY A 54 7.12 13.31 22.69
N ALA A 55 6.46 13.95 23.66
CA ALA A 55 5.40 13.32 24.46
C ALA A 55 4.14 13.04 23.65
N LEU A 56 3.67 14.01 22.85
CA LEU A 56 2.51 13.83 21.97
C LEU A 56 2.81 12.79 20.88
N TRP A 57 4.02 12.80 20.33
CA TRP A 57 4.48 11.84 19.34
C TRP A 57 4.41 10.40 19.85
N ARG A 58 4.96 10.14 21.05
CA ARG A 58 4.88 8.83 21.70
C ARG A 58 3.43 8.39 21.90
N ARG A 59 2.55 9.30 22.34
CA ARG A 59 1.12 9.03 22.55
C ARG A 59 0.39 8.69 21.24
N MET A 60 0.73 9.37 20.15
CA MET A 60 0.13 9.11 18.83
C MET A 60 0.52 7.72 18.32
N LEU A 61 1.81 7.37 18.40
CA LEU A 61 2.32 6.08 17.94
C LEU A 61 1.91 4.90 18.84
N SER A 62 1.65 5.15 20.12
CA SER A 62 1.21 4.10 21.06
C SER A 62 -0.28 3.76 20.96
N ARG A 63 -1.06 4.48 20.13
CA ARG A 63 -2.48 4.17 20.00
C ARG A 63 -2.67 2.82 19.31
N PRO A 64 -3.58 1.96 19.81
CA PRO A 64 -3.90 0.72 19.13
C PRO A 64 -4.45 1.02 17.74
N ARG A 65 -4.08 0.18 16.78
CA ARG A 65 -4.58 0.29 15.41
C ARG A 65 -6.08 0.03 15.40
N ALA A 66 -6.85 0.93 14.80
CA ALA A 66 -8.24 0.70 14.47
C ALA A 66 -8.34 0.03 13.08
N ASN A 67 -9.49 -0.59 12.78
CA ASN A 67 -9.75 -1.24 11.48
C ASN A 67 -8.74 -2.34 11.10
N VAL A 68 -8.15 -2.99 12.11
CA VAL A 68 -7.32 -4.16 11.88
C VAL A 68 -8.21 -5.26 11.33
N HIS A 69 -7.80 -5.88 10.23
CA HIS A 69 -8.48 -7.06 9.73
C HIS A 69 -8.49 -8.09 10.87
N ARG A 70 -9.67 -8.44 11.38
CA ARG A 70 -9.76 -9.42 12.48
C ARG A 70 -9.25 -10.75 11.93
N ALA A 71 -8.04 -11.15 12.33
CA ALA A 71 -7.53 -12.48 12.07
C ALA A 71 -8.52 -13.49 12.65
N GLY A 72 -9.28 -14.17 11.79
CA GLY A 72 -10.30 -15.16 12.15
C GLY A 72 -11.78 -14.77 11.96
N ALA A 73 -12.13 -13.51 11.66
CA ALA A 73 -13.55 -13.15 11.43
C ALA A 73 -14.05 -13.46 10.01
N SER A 74 -13.12 -13.65 9.08
CA SER A 74 -13.36 -14.33 7.81
C SER A 74 -12.36 -15.47 7.79
N GLY A 75 -12.82 -16.72 7.67
CA GLY A 75 -11.94 -17.89 7.66
C GLY A 75 -10.76 -17.64 6.74
N SER A 76 -9.57 -17.53 7.31
CA SER A 76 -8.34 -17.26 6.56
C SER A 76 -7.97 -18.52 5.79
N THR A 77 -8.68 -18.76 4.69
CA THR A 77 -8.10 -19.53 3.60
C THR A 77 -7.06 -18.61 2.99
N ALA A 78 -5.78 -18.92 3.21
CA ALA A 78 -4.71 -18.36 2.41
C ALA A 78 -5.15 -18.39 0.94
N LEU A 79 -5.01 -17.26 0.24
CA LEU A 79 -5.32 -17.21 -1.19
C LEU A 79 -4.59 -18.35 -1.89
N LEU A 80 -5.31 -19.12 -2.70
CA LEU A 80 -4.71 -20.16 -3.53
C LEU A 80 -3.57 -19.54 -4.37
N PRO A 81 -2.41 -20.21 -4.50
CA PRO A 81 -1.29 -19.70 -5.29
C PRO A 81 -1.69 -19.31 -6.71
N GLU A 82 -2.59 -20.09 -7.32
CA GLU A 82 -3.11 -19.85 -8.67
C GLU A 82 -3.94 -18.56 -8.73
N THR A 83 -4.79 -18.32 -7.73
CA THR A 83 -5.57 -17.08 -7.63
C THR A 83 -4.65 -15.88 -7.42
N ARG A 84 -3.60 -16.02 -6.58
CA ARG A 84 -2.60 -14.97 -6.39
C ARG A 84 -1.86 -14.66 -7.69
N SER A 85 -1.43 -15.68 -8.42
CA SER A 85 -0.73 -15.54 -9.70
C SER A 85 -1.62 -14.87 -10.74
N LEU A 86 -2.89 -15.29 -10.85
CA LEU A 86 -3.85 -14.67 -11.75
C LEU A 86 -4.07 -13.19 -11.44
N LEU A 87 -4.25 -12.83 -10.16
CA LEU A 87 -4.40 -11.44 -9.74
C LEU A 87 -3.14 -10.63 -9.98
N ALA A 88 -1.95 -11.19 -9.70
CA ALA A 88 -0.68 -10.54 -9.96
C ALA A 88 -0.51 -10.21 -11.45
N SER A 89 -0.77 -11.19 -12.33
CA SER A 89 -0.72 -10.99 -13.78
C SER A 89 -1.77 -9.99 -14.27
N PHE A 90 -2.97 -9.99 -13.69
CA PHE A 90 -4.03 -9.05 -14.03
C PHE A 90 -3.66 -7.61 -13.65
N TYR A 91 -3.10 -7.39 -12.45
CA TYR A 91 -2.75 -6.06 -11.96
C TYR A 91 -1.39 -5.54 -12.49
N ALA A 92 -0.50 -6.42 -12.96
CA ALA A 92 0.84 -6.07 -13.44
C ALA A 92 0.89 -4.86 -14.40
N PRO A 93 0.16 -4.82 -15.53
CA PRO A 93 0.24 -3.69 -16.46
C PRO A 93 -0.20 -2.36 -15.83
N PHE A 94 -1.16 -2.40 -14.90
CA PHE A 94 -1.65 -1.20 -14.22
C PHE A 94 -0.67 -0.72 -13.14
N ASN A 95 0.03 -1.64 -12.48
CA ASN A 95 1.08 -1.31 -11.51
C ASN A 95 2.31 -0.74 -12.22
N GLU A 96 2.66 -1.26 -13.41
CA GLU A 96 3.71 -0.70 -14.27
C GLU A 96 3.36 0.73 -14.71
N GLU A 97 2.12 0.95 -15.15
CA GLU A 97 1.63 2.29 -15.49
C GLU A 97 1.69 3.23 -14.27
N LEU A 98 1.27 2.76 -13.09
CA LEU A 98 1.31 3.53 -11.85
C LEU A 98 2.75 3.91 -11.46
N ALA A 99 3.67 2.96 -11.50
CA ALA A 99 5.08 3.18 -11.19
C ALA A 99 5.70 4.20 -12.17
N ALA A 100 5.39 4.08 -13.46
CA ALA A 100 5.83 5.04 -14.47
C ALA A 100 5.23 6.45 -14.25
N LEU A 101 3.95 6.53 -13.90
CA LEU A 101 3.25 7.79 -13.63
C LEU A 101 3.83 8.53 -12.41
N LEU A 102 4.30 7.77 -11.41
CA LEU A 102 4.87 8.29 -10.18
C LEU A 102 6.40 8.44 -10.22
N GLY A 103 7.07 7.81 -11.19
CA GLY A 103 8.52 7.69 -11.22
C GLY A 103 9.08 6.89 -10.03
N ASP A 104 8.32 5.90 -9.53
CA ASP A 104 8.65 5.15 -8.30
C ASP A 104 8.34 3.65 -8.44
N ASP A 105 9.39 2.85 -8.57
CA ASP A 105 9.32 1.40 -8.75
C ASP A 105 8.76 0.63 -7.54
N ARG A 106 8.63 1.26 -6.36
CA ARG A 106 8.00 0.61 -5.19
C ARG A 106 6.54 0.25 -5.45
N PHE A 107 5.89 0.95 -6.39
CA PHE A 107 4.54 0.66 -6.86
C PHE A 107 4.47 -0.50 -7.85
N LEU A 108 5.56 -1.25 -8.05
CA LEU A 108 5.52 -2.57 -8.69
C LEU A 108 5.23 -3.71 -7.71
N TRP A 109 5.23 -3.43 -6.38
CA TRP A 109 4.96 -4.39 -5.29
C TRP A 109 5.80 -5.69 -5.34
N LYS A 110 7.01 -5.62 -5.91
CA LYS A 110 7.94 -6.77 -6.02
C LYS A 110 8.49 -7.25 -4.67
N ASP A 111 8.41 -6.42 -3.64
CA ASP A 111 8.84 -6.72 -2.27
C ASP A 111 7.75 -7.43 -1.45
N CYS A 112 6.49 -7.39 -1.90
CA CYS A 112 5.35 -7.99 -1.21
C CYS A 112 5.01 -9.39 -1.74
N THR A 113 5.65 -9.82 -2.83
CA THR A 113 5.50 -11.17 -3.37
C THR A 113 6.34 -12.15 -2.53
N GLY A 114 5.75 -12.62 -1.44
CA GLY A 114 6.33 -13.71 -0.64
C GLY A 114 6.70 -14.90 -1.52
N ASN A 115 7.92 -15.39 -1.34
CA ASN A 115 8.54 -16.53 -2.01
C ASN A 115 7.60 -17.75 -1.98
N VAL A 116 6.96 -18.09 -3.11
CA VAL A 116 6.29 -19.38 -3.28
C VAL A 116 7.39 -20.39 -3.61
N THR A 117 8.14 -20.83 -2.61
CA THR A 117 8.85 -22.11 -2.74
C THR A 117 7.78 -23.20 -2.74
N ALA A 118 7.39 -23.61 -3.95
CA ALA A 118 6.65 -24.84 -4.15
C ALA A 118 7.46 -25.98 -3.53
N THR A 119 7.00 -26.52 -2.40
CA THR A 119 7.49 -27.80 -1.88
C THR A 119 7.13 -28.86 -2.93
N PRO A 120 8.10 -29.56 -3.55
CA PRO A 120 7.76 -30.72 -4.36
C PRO A 120 7.22 -31.79 -3.41
N GLY A 121 6.02 -32.28 -3.70
CA GLY A 121 5.36 -33.33 -2.94
C GLY A 121 6.29 -34.53 -2.76
N VAL A 122 6.48 -34.91 -1.50
CA VAL A 122 7.19 -36.11 -1.09
C VAL A 122 6.18 -37.23 -0.93
N THR A 123 6.47 -38.32 -1.64
CA THR A 123 5.94 -39.70 -1.60
C THR A 123 4.59 -39.98 -2.23
#